data_AF-A0A7D6ZDI7-F1
#
_entry.id   AF-A0A7D6ZDI7-F1
#
_cell.length_a   1.000
_cell.length_b   1.000
_cell.length_c   1.000
_cell.angle_alpha   90.00
_cell.angle_beta   90.00
_cell.angle_gamma   90.00
#
_symmetry.space_group_name_H-M   'P 1'
#
loop_
_entity.id
_entity.type
_entity.pdbx_description
1 polymer ?
#
loop_
_entity_poly.entity_id
_entity_poly.type
_entity_poly.pdbx_seq_one_letter_code
_entity_poly.pdbx_strand_id
1 'polypeptide(L)'
;MRMTITSLPSAHTDGTGQPTSAIASDATPEQPAPVFVPDAVHDFTRNRRTLRMQIATVRDEKNGGHILVFDDPKRSRRIDDVRGCLVRIHSQCFYGEVLGSDSCDCDAELRLALDLIFQVGAGVLVYLHQEGRGAGLLAKAHGYAHSQREQVDSYASYAAMGLPYDSRDYRAALDILATLPLHRVHLMSNNPRKEQAFIERGFQVSPVRLWTKPKSDGAANYLESKRSGRSYGSDGWSPDHGLLPSAVWTWMTGYKWIAIGSAGLVSGLAIWWFARDAVCAMAIAAIAPLVVERMWLRRGHPVSTWYLARRDIRRADRRARKAEQS
;
A
#
# COMPACT_ATOMS: atom_id res chain seq x y z
N MET A 1 -60.37 -0.06 25.58
CA MET A 1 -61.44 -0.79 24.85
C MET A 1 -61.75 0.03 23.61
N ARG A 2 -61.49 -0.37 22.35
CA ARG A 2 -61.42 -1.70 21.71
C ARG A 2 -60.21 -1.75 20.77
N MET A 3 -59.48 -2.86 20.80
CA MET A 3 -58.52 -3.26 19.76
C MET A 3 -59.31 -3.93 18.63
N THR A 4 -59.10 -3.48 17.39
CA THR A 4 -59.58 -4.16 16.19
C THR A 4 -58.52 -5.17 15.76
N ILE A 5 -58.85 -6.45 15.89
CA ILE A 5 -58.02 -7.57 15.45
C ILE A 5 -58.23 -7.73 13.94
N THR A 6 -57.20 -7.49 13.15
CA THR A 6 -57.20 -7.80 11.72
C THR A 6 -56.98 -9.31 11.55
N SER A 7 -57.98 -10.00 11.01
CA SER A 7 -57.99 -11.44 10.75
C SER A 7 -56.93 -11.86 9.73
N LEU A 8 -56.20 -12.93 10.03
CA LEU A 8 -55.32 -13.65 9.10
C LEU A 8 -56.13 -14.27 7.92
N PRO A 9 -55.56 -14.33 6.70
CA PRO A 9 -56.23 -14.97 5.58
C PRO A 9 -56.33 -16.49 5.77
N SER A 10 -57.50 -17.02 5.45
CA SER A 10 -57.83 -18.45 5.50
C SER A 10 -57.02 -19.23 4.45
N ALA A 11 -56.42 -20.35 4.86
CA ALA A 11 -55.75 -21.27 3.98
C ALA A 11 -56.78 -22.06 3.15
N HIS A 12 -56.77 -21.90 1.83
CA HIS A 12 -57.48 -22.79 0.93
C HIS A 12 -56.78 -24.16 0.91
N THR A 13 -57.53 -25.21 1.25
CA THR A 13 -57.12 -26.61 1.10
C THR A 13 -57.87 -27.24 -0.06
N ASP A 14 -57.17 -27.88 -0.99
CA ASP A 14 -57.81 -28.73 -2.00
C ASP A 14 -58.26 -30.06 -1.37
N GLY A 15 -59.28 -30.68 -1.98
CA GLY A 15 -60.05 -31.83 -1.48
C GLY A 15 -59.32 -33.17 -1.29
N THR A 16 -58.01 -33.15 -1.05
CA THR A 16 -57.17 -34.32 -0.75
C THR A 16 -56.28 -34.15 0.49
N GLY A 17 -56.35 -33.01 1.19
CA GLY A 17 -55.70 -32.83 2.50
C GLY A 17 -54.17 -32.73 2.48
N GLN A 18 -53.56 -32.46 1.33
CA GLN A 18 -52.11 -32.17 1.22
C GLN A 18 -51.87 -30.68 0.93
N PRO A 19 -50.87 -30.05 1.59
CA PRO A 19 -50.50 -28.67 1.28
C PRO A 19 -49.84 -28.60 -0.11
N THR A 20 -50.42 -27.80 -1.00
CA THR A 20 -49.85 -27.45 -2.31
C THR A 20 -48.68 -26.49 -2.14
N SER A 21 -47.47 -27.02 -1.96
CA SER A 21 -46.24 -26.21 -1.97
C SER A 21 -45.80 -25.93 -3.41
N ALA A 22 -46.55 -25.10 -4.13
CA ALA A 22 -46.05 -24.41 -5.31
C ALA A 22 -45.46 -23.06 -4.87
N ILE A 23 -44.30 -23.10 -4.20
CA ILE A 23 -43.48 -21.90 -4.05
C ILE A 23 -42.70 -21.80 -5.36
N ALA A 24 -43.21 -20.97 -6.27
CA ALA A 24 -42.39 -20.44 -7.35
C ALA A 24 -41.15 -19.82 -6.71
N SER A 25 -39.97 -20.37 -7.03
CA SER A 25 -38.70 -19.76 -6.67
C SER A 25 -38.64 -18.41 -7.39
N ASP A 26 -38.97 -17.35 -6.66
CA ASP A 26 -38.73 -15.98 -7.07
C ASP A 26 -37.20 -15.84 -7.15
N ALA A 27 -36.67 -16.14 -8.34
CA ALA A 27 -35.26 -16.00 -8.63
C ALA A 27 -34.95 -14.52 -8.45
N THR A 28 -34.28 -14.19 -7.34
CA THR A 28 -33.76 -12.86 -7.09
C THR A 28 -33.02 -12.44 -8.37
N PRO A 29 -33.37 -11.29 -8.99
CA PRO A 29 -32.74 -10.88 -10.23
C PRO A 29 -31.24 -10.90 -10.01
N GLU A 30 -30.55 -11.70 -10.84
CA GLU A 30 -29.11 -11.91 -10.79
C GLU A 30 -28.44 -10.53 -10.81
N GLN A 31 -28.03 -10.07 -9.62
CA GLN A 31 -27.40 -8.76 -9.49
C GLN A 31 -26.15 -8.79 -10.37
N PRO A 32 -25.93 -7.78 -11.23
CA PRO A 32 -24.75 -7.74 -12.06
C PRO A 32 -23.52 -7.88 -11.15
N ALA A 33 -22.58 -8.73 -11.56
CA ALA A 33 -21.37 -8.99 -10.80
C ALA A 33 -20.76 -7.66 -10.34
N PRO A 34 -20.40 -7.51 -9.05
CA PRO A 34 -20.05 -6.21 -8.51
C PRO A 34 -18.72 -5.75 -9.13
N VAL A 35 -18.77 -4.71 -9.96
CA VAL A 35 -17.61 -4.10 -10.63
C VAL A 35 -17.12 -2.90 -9.83
N PHE A 36 -15.80 -2.71 -9.76
CA PHE A 36 -15.23 -1.47 -9.24
C PHE A 36 -15.55 -0.31 -10.19
N VAL A 37 -16.50 0.52 -9.77
CA VAL A 37 -16.79 1.82 -10.40
C VAL A 37 -16.60 2.88 -9.32
N PRO A 38 -15.65 3.81 -9.49
CA PRO A 38 -15.40 4.82 -8.47
C PRO A 38 -16.57 5.81 -8.39
N ASP A 39 -17.16 5.92 -7.20
CA ASP A 39 -18.16 6.92 -6.85
C ASP A 39 -17.56 8.33 -6.85
N ALA A 40 -16.27 8.46 -6.48
CA ALA A 40 -15.55 9.71 -6.51
C ALA A 40 -14.04 9.51 -6.76
N VAL A 41 -13.41 10.53 -7.33
CA VAL A 41 -11.97 10.58 -7.63
C VAL A 41 -11.43 11.95 -7.28
N HIS A 42 -10.37 12.02 -6.47
CA HIS A 42 -9.71 13.28 -6.12
C HIS A 42 -8.26 13.05 -5.65
N ASP A 43 -7.49 14.14 -5.53
CA ASP A 43 -6.17 14.10 -4.93
C ASP A 43 -6.28 14.03 -3.40
N PHE A 44 -5.66 13.03 -2.78
CA PHE A 44 -5.59 12.87 -1.33
C PHE A 44 -4.16 13.07 -0.84
N THR A 45 -3.99 14.02 0.10
CA THR A 45 -2.68 14.39 0.64
C THR A 45 -2.51 13.91 2.06
N ARG A 46 -1.45 13.14 2.31
CA ARG A 46 -1.07 12.65 3.63
C ARG A 46 0.45 12.67 3.79
N ASN A 47 0.94 13.12 4.93
CA ASN A 47 2.39 13.18 5.24
C ASN A 47 3.22 13.86 4.13
N ARG A 48 2.71 14.97 3.58
CA ARG A 48 3.31 15.77 2.48
C ARG A 48 3.48 15.01 1.15
N ARG A 49 2.75 13.92 0.96
CA ARG A 49 2.65 13.19 -0.31
C ARG A 49 1.21 13.22 -0.78
N THR A 50 1.02 13.34 -2.09
CA THR A 50 -0.29 13.39 -2.72
C THR A 50 -0.41 12.25 -3.69
N LEU A 51 -1.46 11.45 -3.54
CA LEU A 51 -1.84 10.39 -4.46
C LEU A 51 -3.24 10.67 -4.98
N ARG A 52 -3.53 10.22 -6.20
CA ARG A 52 -4.91 10.16 -6.67
C ARG A 52 -5.60 9.05 -5.90
N MET A 53 -6.75 9.37 -5.32
CA MET A 53 -7.61 8.43 -4.60
C MET A 53 -8.92 8.27 -5.34
N GLN A 54 -9.27 7.02 -5.64
CA GLN A 54 -10.56 6.62 -6.20
C GLN A 54 -11.30 5.83 -5.13
N ILE A 55 -12.55 6.17 -4.85
CA ILE A 55 -13.35 5.51 -3.82
C ILE A 55 -14.59 4.89 -4.43
N ALA A 56 -14.88 3.64 -4.07
CA ALA A 56 -16.11 2.93 -4.43
C ALA A 56 -16.76 2.33 -3.19
N THR A 57 -18.08 2.29 -3.18
CA THR A 57 -18.87 1.73 -2.08
C THR A 57 -18.96 0.21 -2.20
N VAL A 58 -18.66 -0.49 -1.10
CA VAL A 58 -18.97 -1.92 -0.95
C VAL A 58 -20.37 -2.02 -0.37
N ARG A 59 -21.30 -2.56 -1.15
CA ARG A 59 -22.64 -2.89 -0.68
C ARG A 59 -22.63 -4.35 -0.24
N ASP A 60 -22.88 -4.56 1.03
CA ASP A 60 -23.08 -5.87 1.67
C ASP A 60 -24.37 -5.74 2.49
N GLU A 61 -25.13 -6.83 2.59
CA GLU A 61 -26.44 -6.88 3.27
C GLU A 61 -26.34 -6.45 4.75
N LYS A 62 -25.18 -6.63 5.37
CA LYS A 62 -25.00 -6.39 6.81
C LYS A 62 -24.31 -5.08 7.15
N ASN A 63 -23.13 -4.86 6.58
CA ASN A 63 -22.20 -3.85 7.12
C ASN A 63 -21.70 -2.87 6.05
N GLY A 64 -21.54 -3.32 4.80
CA GLY A 64 -20.97 -2.51 3.73
C GLY A 64 -19.56 -1.99 4.02
N GLY A 65 -19.15 -0.97 3.29
CA GLY A 65 -17.83 -0.34 3.45
C GLY A 65 -17.41 0.42 2.20
N HIS A 66 -16.10 0.61 2.06
CA HIS A 66 -15.49 1.34 0.95
C HIS A 66 -14.20 0.67 0.48
N ILE A 67 -13.94 0.74 -0.82
CA ILE A 67 -12.64 0.41 -1.42
C ILE A 67 -12.02 1.72 -1.90
N LEU A 68 -10.80 1.97 -1.45
CA LEU A 68 -10.02 3.14 -1.77
C LEU A 68 -8.80 2.67 -2.56
N VAL A 69 -8.72 3.08 -3.82
CA VAL A 69 -7.61 2.80 -4.72
C VAL A 69 -6.74 4.05 -4.79
N PHE A 70 -5.47 3.89 -4.46
CA PHE A 70 -4.45 4.93 -4.51
C PHE A 70 -3.50 4.66 -5.67
N ASP A 71 -3.23 5.67 -6.49
CA ASP A 71 -2.21 5.64 -7.54
C ASP A 71 -1.51 6.99 -7.72
N ASP A 72 -0.33 6.98 -8.34
CA ASP A 72 0.38 8.20 -8.74
C ASP A 72 0.51 8.21 -10.28
N PRO A 73 -0.43 8.86 -10.98
CA PRO A 73 -0.41 8.91 -12.43
C PRO A 73 0.79 9.69 -12.96
N LYS A 74 1.37 10.62 -12.17
CA LYS A 74 2.54 11.43 -12.56
C LYS A 74 3.84 10.62 -12.51
N ARG A 75 3.92 9.66 -11.59
CA ARG A 75 5.10 8.78 -11.43
C ARG A 75 4.93 7.40 -12.08
N SER A 76 3.89 7.22 -12.89
CA SER A 76 3.53 5.93 -13.51
C SER A 76 3.44 4.78 -12.50
N ARG A 77 3.02 5.08 -11.26
CA ARG A 77 2.76 4.07 -10.23
C ARG A 77 1.28 3.73 -10.25
N ARG A 78 0.98 2.49 -10.57
CA ARG A 78 -0.39 1.98 -10.72
C ARG A 78 -0.56 0.68 -9.95
N ILE A 79 -1.82 0.31 -9.71
CA ILE A 79 -2.18 -0.91 -8.99
C ILE A 79 -1.99 -2.19 -9.82
N ASP A 80 -1.85 -2.06 -11.15
CA ASP A 80 -1.63 -3.15 -12.11
C ASP A 80 -0.13 -3.50 -12.30
N ASP A 81 0.75 -3.01 -11.43
CA ASP A 81 2.18 -3.36 -11.47
C ASP A 81 2.36 -4.88 -11.34
N VAL A 82 3.04 -5.48 -12.32
CA VAL A 82 3.34 -6.91 -12.41
C VAL A 82 4.04 -7.49 -11.18
N ARG A 83 4.70 -6.67 -10.36
CA ARG A 83 5.32 -7.11 -9.09
C ARG A 83 4.34 -7.26 -7.93
N GLY A 84 3.08 -6.88 -8.13
CA GLY A 84 2.00 -7.00 -7.16
C GLY A 84 1.68 -5.70 -6.42
N CYS A 85 0.43 -5.60 -6.00
CA CYS A 85 -0.14 -4.42 -5.35
C CYS A 85 -0.21 -4.60 -3.82
N LEU A 86 0.09 -3.55 -3.06
CA LEU A 86 -0.19 -3.54 -1.62
C LEU A 86 -1.70 -3.45 -1.39
N VAL A 87 -2.26 -4.41 -0.67
CA VAL A 87 -3.69 -4.43 -0.34
C VAL A 87 -3.86 -4.60 1.16
N ARG A 88 -4.66 -3.73 1.78
CA ARG A 88 -5.09 -3.85 3.17
C ARG A 88 -6.60 -4.01 3.21
N ILE A 89 -7.09 -5.13 3.76
CA ILE A 89 -8.49 -5.25 4.18
C ILE A 89 -8.61 -4.96 5.66
N HIS A 90 -9.31 -3.89 6.00
CA HIS A 90 -9.45 -3.34 7.33
C HIS A 90 -10.90 -3.45 7.78
N SER A 91 -11.11 -3.98 8.98
CA SER A 91 -12.43 -4.00 9.61
C SER A 91 -12.46 -2.86 10.62
N GLN A 92 -13.45 -1.97 10.50
CA GLN A 92 -13.63 -0.81 11.35
C GLN A 92 -13.47 -1.16 12.84
N CYS A 93 -12.71 -0.33 13.55
CA CYS A 93 -12.55 -0.38 15.00
C CYS A 93 -12.64 1.04 15.57
N PHE A 94 -13.86 1.48 15.84
CA PHE A 94 -14.19 2.77 16.44
C PHE A 94 -13.38 3.07 17.71
N TYR A 95 -13.30 2.10 18.63
CA TYR A 95 -12.54 2.26 19.88
C TYR A 95 -11.06 2.54 19.64
N GLY A 96 -10.43 1.85 18.67
CA GLY A 96 -9.01 2.02 18.40
C GLY A 96 -8.72 3.27 17.57
N GLU A 97 -9.47 3.45 16.47
CA GLU A 97 -9.21 4.45 15.44
C GLU A 97 -9.72 5.84 15.81
N VAL A 98 -10.88 5.92 16.48
CA VAL A 98 -11.54 7.19 16.80
C VAL A 98 -11.29 7.56 18.26
N LEU A 99 -11.49 6.61 19.18
CA LEU A 99 -11.33 6.88 20.62
C LEU A 99 -9.89 6.70 21.13
N GLY A 100 -8.98 6.17 20.30
CA GLY A 100 -7.57 6.01 20.67
C GLY A 100 -7.29 4.95 21.73
N SER A 101 -8.14 3.92 21.84
CA SER A 101 -8.00 2.84 22.83
C SER A 101 -6.61 2.20 22.84
N ASP A 102 -6.06 2.03 24.04
CA ASP A 102 -4.80 1.33 24.29
C ASP A 102 -4.94 -0.18 24.42
N SER A 103 -6.16 -0.71 24.26
CA SER A 103 -6.47 -2.14 24.37
C SER A 103 -6.31 -2.89 23.05
N CYS A 104 -6.12 -2.17 21.93
CA CYS A 104 -5.94 -2.78 20.62
C CYS A 104 -4.97 -1.99 19.73
N ASP A 105 -4.52 -2.64 18.66
CA ASP A 105 -3.55 -2.15 17.70
C ASP A 105 -4.16 -1.72 16.35
N CYS A 106 -5.49 -1.79 16.19
CA CYS A 106 -6.17 -1.57 14.91
C CYS A 106 -5.80 -0.22 14.25
N ASP A 107 -5.69 0.83 15.06
CA ASP A 107 -5.27 2.17 14.62
C ASP A 107 -3.82 2.19 14.13
N ALA A 108 -2.91 1.56 14.87
CA ALA A 108 -1.51 1.48 14.49
C ALA A 108 -1.33 0.66 13.20
N GLU A 109 -2.04 -0.46 13.05
CA GLU A 109 -2.04 -1.26 11.82
C GLU A 109 -2.58 -0.46 10.63
N LEU A 110 -3.68 0.29 10.79
CA LEU A 110 -4.27 1.11 9.72
C LEU A 110 -3.32 2.22 9.28
N ARG A 111 -2.72 2.94 10.24
CA ARG A 111 -1.75 4.00 9.96
C ARG A 111 -0.51 3.46 9.24
N LEU A 112 0.03 2.33 9.70
CA LEU A 112 1.17 1.68 9.06
C LEU A 112 0.85 1.24 7.63
N ALA A 113 -0.31 0.64 7.39
CA ALA A 113 -0.74 0.26 6.05
C ALA A 113 -0.84 1.48 5.10
N LEU A 114 -1.42 2.59 5.58
CA LEU A 114 -1.49 3.84 4.81
C LEU A 114 -0.10 4.44 4.56
N ASP A 115 0.80 4.42 5.55
CA ASP A 115 2.19 4.87 5.38
C ASP A 115 2.90 4.09 4.29
N LEU A 116 2.71 2.77 4.24
CA LEU A 116 3.29 1.92 3.21
C LEU A 116 2.72 2.23 1.83
N ILE A 117 1.39 2.32 1.69
CA ILE A 117 0.74 2.70 0.42
C ILE A 117 1.30 4.04 -0.09
N PHE A 118 1.40 5.04 0.79
CA PHE A 118 1.94 6.35 0.45
C PHE A 118 3.46 6.37 0.19
N GLN A 119 4.20 5.39 0.71
CA GLN A 119 5.62 5.23 0.43
C GLN A 119 5.88 4.56 -0.91
N VAL A 120 5.02 3.61 -1.27
CA VAL A 120 5.01 2.91 -2.54
C VAL A 120 4.51 3.81 -3.67
N GLY A 121 3.52 4.65 -3.38
CA GLY A 121 2.86 5.52 -4.36
C GLY A 121 1.68 4.86 -5.07
N ALA A 122 1.27 3.65 -4.66
CA ALA A 122 0.09 2.97 -5.15
C ALA A 122 -0.39 1.91 -4.13
N GLY A 123 -1.67 1.55 -4.15
CA GLY A 123 -2.18 0.49 -3.28
C GLY A 123 -3.67 0.55 -3.10
N VAL A 124 -4.23 -0.45 -2.42
CA VAL A 124 -5.67 -0.55 -2.17
C VAL A 124 -5.92 -0.70 -0.68
N LEU A 125 -6.81 0.14 -0.14
CA LEU A 125 -7.39 -0.02 1.19
C LEU A 125 -8.86 -0.38 1.05
N VAL A 126 -9.25 -1.55 1.55
CA VAL A 126 -10.64 -1.92 1.75
C VAL A 126 -10.99 -1.64 3.20
N TYR A 127 -11.94 -0.75 3.44
CA TYR A 127 -12.41 -0.38 4.78
C TYR A 127 -13.86 -0.84 4.96
N LEU A 128 -14.08 -1.91 5.71
CA LEU A 128 -15.40 -2.50 5.96
C LEU A 128 -15.95 -2.05 7.30
N HIS A 129 -17.23 -1.68 7.36
CA HIS A 129 -17.90 -1.22 8.59
C HIS A 129 -18.30 -2.39 9.51
N GLN A 130 -17.37 -3.31 9.74
CA GLN A 130 -17.58 -4.55 10.48
C GLN A 130 -17.00 -4.45 11.90
N GLU A 131 -17.58 -3.57 12.71
CA GLU A 131 -17.19 -3.39 14.11
C GLU A 131 -17.43 -4.66 14.94
N GLY A 132 -16.61 -4.87 15.97
CA GLY A 132 -16.85 -5.93 16.96
C GLY A 132 -16.78 -7.34 16.38
N ARG A 133 -16.00 -7.55 15.31
CA ARG A 133 -15.97 -8.79 14.51
C ARG A 133 -17.29 -9.08 13.77
N GLY A 134 -17.97 -8.02 13.34
CA GLY A 134 -19.26 -8.12 12.64
C GLY A 134 -20.47 -8.24 13.58
N ALA A 135 -20.27 -8.23 14.91
CA ALA A 135 -21.35 -8.18 15.89
C ALA A 135 -21.82 -6.75 16.21
N GLY A 136 -21.07 -5.74 15.76
CA GLY A 136 -21.40 -4.33 15.97
C GLY A 136 -20.81 -3.73 17.24
N LEU A 137 -20.98 -2.40 17.37
CA LEU A 137 -20.36 -1.60 18.44
C LEU A 137 -20.92 -1.93 19.82
N LEU A 138 -22.25 -2.09 19.94
CA LEU A 138 -22.90 -2.41 21.22
C LEU A 138 -22.47 -3.79 21.74
N ALA A 139 -22.43 -4.81 20.87
CA ALA A 139 -21.96 -6.14 21.24
C ALA A 139 -20.51 -6.11 21.76
N LYS A 140 -19.64 -5.32 21.12
CA LYS A 140 -18.26 -5.10 21.59
C LYS A 140 -18.22 -4.42 22.96
N ALA A 141 -19.05 -3.41 23.19
CA ALA A 141 -19.14 -2.74 24.49
C ALA A 141 -19.60 -3.70 25.60
N HIS A 142 -20.64 -4.50 25.34
CA HIS A 142 -21.08 -5.56 26.25
C HIS A 142 -19.99 -6.60 26.51
N GLY A 143 -19.26 -7.00 25.47
CA GLY A 143 -18.15 -7.93 25.59
C GLY A 143 -17.01 -7.41 26.46
N TYR A 144 -16.67 -6.12 26.35
CA TYR A 144 -15.73 -5.47 27.26
C TYR A 144 -16.25 -5.44 28.70
N ALA A 145 -17.51 -5.03 28.91
CA ALA A 145 -18.10 -4.96 30.24
C ALA A 145 -18.15 -6.33 30.92
N HIS A 146 -18.52 -7.38 30.18
CA HIS A 146 -18.54 -8.74 30.68
C HIS A 146 -17.13 -9.27 30.98
N SER A 147 -16.19 -9.09 30.07
CA SER A 147 -14.77 -9.49 30.26
C SER A 147 -14.17 -8.86 31.52
N GLN A 148 -14.48 -7.59 31.81
CA GLN A 148 -14.00 -6.91 33.01
C GLN A 148 -14.67 -7.40 34.30
N ARG A 149 -15.97 -7.72 34.27
CA ARG A 149 -16.70 -8.23 35.44
C ARG A 149 -16.28 -9.65 35.79
N GLU A 150 -16.20 -10.52 34.80
CA GLU A 150 -15.93 -11.94 34.98
C GLU A 150 -14.44 -12.29 34.91
N GLN A 151 -13.58 -11.32 34.59
CA GLN A 151 -12.13 -11.51 34.40
C GLN A 151 -11.80 -12.60 33.35
N VAL A 152 -12.66 -12.73 32.34
CA VAL A 152 -12.50 -13.69 31.23
C VAL A 152 -11.97 -13.00 29.99
N ASP A 153 -11.34 -13.76 29.09
CA ASP A 153 -10.90 -13.22 27.82
C ASP A 153 -12.08 -12.83 26.90
N SER A 154 -11.77 -12.10 25.83
CA SER A 154 -12.78 -11.64 24.87
C SER A 154 -13.53 -12.78 24.17
N TYR A 155 -12.95 -13.98 24.08
CA TYR A 155 -13.57 -15.13 23.42
C TYR A 155 -14.61 -15.79 24.31
N ALA A 156 -14.24 -16.08 25.55
CA ALA A 156 -15.15 -16.58 26.59
C ALA A 156 -16.30 -15.60 26.80
N SER A 157 -16.02 -14.30 26.80
CA SER A 157 -17.05 -13.25 26.88
C SER A 157 -18.04 -13.31 25.72
N TYR A 158 -17.57 -13.42 24.47
CA TYR A 158 -18.45 -13.52 23.31
C TYR A 158 -19.28 -14.81 23.32
N ALA A 159 -18.68 -15.93 23.71
CA ALA A 159 -19.38 -17.20 23.85
C ALA A 159 -20.49 -17.13 24.92
N ALA A 160 -20.21 -16.52 26.08
CA ALA A 160 -21.19 -16.32 27.16
C ALA A 160 -22.38 -15.44 26.73
N MET A 161 -22.17 -14.51 25.80
CA MET A 161 -23.23 -13.68 25.22
C MET A 161 -23.99 -14.36 24.06
N GLY A 162 -23.65 -15.61 23.70
CA GLY A 162 -24.26 -16.32 22.58
C GLY A 162 -23.92 -15.74 21.21
N LEU A 163 -22.83 -14.97 21.11
CA LEU A 163 -22.40 -14.33 19.86
C LEU A 163 -21.46 -15.24 19.08
N PRO A 164 -21.52 -15.20 17.73
CA PRO A 164 -20.58 -15.94 16.90
C PRO A 164 -19.15 -15.46 17.15
N TYR A 165 -18.20 -16.39 17.07
CA TYR A 165 -16.76 -16.15 17.24
C TYR A 165 -16.24 -14.98 16.37
N ASP A 166 -16.75 -14.92 15.13
CA ASP A 166 -16.40 -13.95 14.11
C ASP A 166 -17.42 -14.02 12.96
N SER A 167 -18.25 -12.99 12.80
CA SER A 167 -19.31 -12.91 11.78
C SER A 167 -18.93 -12.02 10.59
N ARG A 168 -17.64 -11.71 10.43
CA ARG A 168 -17.15 -10.89 9.31
C ARG A 168 -17.28 -11.63 7.99
N ASP A 169 -17.71 -10.88 6.97
CA ASP A 169 -17.83 -11.34 5.60
C ASP A 169 -16.96 -10.49 4.67
N TYR A 170 -16.11 -11.13 3.87
CA TYR A 170 -15.22 -10.43 2.95
C TYR A 170 -15.64 -10.59 1.48
N ARG A 171 -16.68 -11.39 1.19
CA ARG A 171 -17.04 -11.81 -0.17
C ARG A 171 -17.31 -10.62 -1.08
N ALA A 172 -18.24 -9.75 -0.70
CA ALA A 172 -18.60 -8.57 -1.51
C ALA A 172 -17.39 -7.67 -1.84
N ALA A 173 -16.46 -7.50 -0.89
CA ALA A 173 -15.26 -6.72 -1.11
C ALA A 173 -14.27 -7.42 -2.04
N LEU A 174 -14.09 -8.73 -1.86
CA LEU A 174 -13.23 -9.57 -2.70
C LEU A 174 -13.75 -9.68 -4.13
N ASP A 175 -15.07 -9.71 -4.31
CA ASP A 175 -15.71 -9.72 -5.62
C ASP A 175 -15.39 -8.43 -6.38
N ILE A 176 -15.52 -7.27 -5.73
CA ILE A 176 -15.15 -5.98 -6.35
C ILE A 176 -13.64 -5.93 -6.63
N LEU A 177 -12.79 -6.39 -5.70
CA LEU A 177 -11.35 -6.43 -5.90
C LEU A 177 -10.95 -7.30 -7.10
N ALA A 178 -11.68 -8.38 -7.38
CA ALA A 178 -11.40 -9.28 -8.50
C ALA A 178 -11.64 -8.62 -9.87
N THR A 179 -12.39 -7.52 -9.91
CA THR A 179 -12.60 -6.73 -11.13
C THR A 179 -11.50 -5.69 -11.38
N LEU A 180 -10.66 -5.42 -10.39
CA LEU A 180 -9.46 -4.62 -10.55
C LEU A 180 -8.34 -5.46 -11.20
N PRO A 181 -7.37 -4.85 -11.90
CA PRO A 181 -6.24 -5.54 -12.51
C PRO A 181 -5.20 -6.02 -11.46
N LEU A 182 -5.65 -6.75 -10.45
CA LEU A 182 -4.86 -7.24 -9.32
C LEU A 182 -4.60 -8.74 -9.48
N HIS A 183 -3.47 -9.11 -10.09
CA HIS A 183 -3.09 -10.53 -10.22
C HIS A 183 -2.26 -11.04 -9.05
N ARG A 184 -1.38 -10.19 -8.51
CA ARG A 184 -0.52 -10.47 -7.36
C ARG A 184 -0.77 -9.44 -6.26
N VAL A 185 -1.02 -9.93 -5.05
CA VAL A 185 -1.42 -9.10 -3.91
C VAL A 185 -0.44 -9.28 -2.76
N HIS A 186 0.18 -8.19 -2.35
CA HIS A 186 0.92 -8.08 -1.10
C HIS A 186 -0.08 -7.73 0.02
N LEU A 187 -0.66 -8.76 0.64
CA LEU A 187 -1.76 -8.60 1.60
C LEU A 187 -1.22 -8.20 2.98
N MET A 188 -1.50 -6.96 3.37
CA MET A 188 -1.13 -6.40 4.68
C MET A 188 -2.07 -6.91 5.79
N SER A 189 -1.83 -8.13 6.28
CA SER A 189 -2.67 -8.77 7.30
C SER A 189 -1.90 -9.69 8.25
N ASN A 190 -2.41 -9.78 9.47
CA ASN A 190 -1.99 -10.71 10.52
C ASN A 190 -3.09 -11.76 10.81
N ASN A 191 -4.05 -11.92 9.89
CA ASN A 191 -5.17 -12.85 10.05
C ASN A 191 -5.16 -13.89 8.92
N PRO A 192 -4.83 -15.16 9.19
CA PRO A 192 -4.77 -16.19 8.16
C PRO A 192 -6.12 -16.41 7.47
N ARG A 193 -7.25 -16.11 8.13
CA ARG A 193 -8.58 -16.17 7.50
C ARG A 193 -8.74 -15.16 6.36
N LYS A 194 -8.09 -13.99 6.46
CA LYS A 194 -8.10 -12.99 5.39
C LYS A 194 -7.26 -13.48 4.22
N GLU A 195 -6.09 -14.06 4.50
CA GLU A 195 -5.23 -14.67 3.47
C GLU A 195 -5.99 -15.78 2.72
N GLN A 196 -6.60 -16.70 3.47
CA GLN A 196 -7.37 -17.79 2.89
C GLN A 196 -8.52 -17.29 2.02
N ALA A 197 -9.28 -16.28 2.46
CA ALA A 197 -10.37 -15.70 1.66
C ALA A 197 -9.88 -15.09 0.33
N PHE A 198 -8.70 -14.46 0.32
CA PHE A 198 -8.09 -13.98 -0.94
C PHE A 198 -7.65 -15.14 -1.84
N ILE A 199 -7.05 -16.19 -1.28
CA ILE A 199 -6.59 -17.36 -2.04
C ILE A 199 -7.79 -18.09 -2.67
N GLU A 200 -8.86 -18.30 -1.91
CA GLU A 200 -10.11 -18.92 -2.38
C GLU A 200 -10.78 -18.13 -3.50
N ARG A 201 -10.59 -16.80 -3.53
CA ARG A 201 -11.08 -15.95 -4.62
C ARG A 201 -10.18 -15.98 -5.87
N GLY A 202 -8.99 -16.58 -5.79
CA GLY A 202 -8.06 -16.76 -6.90
C GLY A 202 -6.90 -15.76 -6.96
N PHE A 203 -6.66 -14.97 -5.91
CA PHE A 203 -5.51 -14.04 -5.87
C PHE A 203 -4.20 -14.78 -5.56
N GLN A 204 -3.09 -14.38 -6.21
CA GLN A 204 -1.75 -14.77 -5.76
C GLN A 204 -1.36 -13.92 -4.54
N VAL A 205 -1.46 -14.48 -3.34
CA VAL A 205 -1.22 -13.76 -2.09
C VAL A 205 0.22 -13.90 -1.62
N SER A 206 0.87 -12.77 -1.33
CA SER A 206 2.10 -12.68 -0.56
C SER A 206 1.79 -11.92 0.74
N PRO A 207 1.77 -12.58 1.90
CA PRO A 207 1.43 -11.92 3.15
C PRO A 207 2.50 -10.91 3.57
N VAL A 208 2.04 -9.74 4.02
CA VAL A 208 2.85 -8.71 4.66
C VAL A 208 2.34 -8.53 6.08
N ARG A 209 3.09 -9.01 7.06
CA ARG A 209 2.74 -8.89 8.48
C ARG A 209 2.89 -7.43 8.92
N LEU A 210 1.91 -6.90 9.63
CA LEU A 210 1.94 -5.55 10.19
C LEU A 210 2.31 -5.64 11.67
N TRP A 211 3.56 -5.39 12.00
CA TRP A 211 4.02 -5.44 13.38
C TRP A 211 3.88 -4.06 14.02
N THR A 212 3.15 -4.00 15.13
CA THR A 212 2.94 -2.77 15.90
C THR A 212 3.34 -2.99 17.35
N LYS A 213 3.95 -1.99 17.97
CA LYS A 213 4.26 -2.03 19.39
C LYS A 213 2.95 -2.04 20.20
N PRO A 214 2.77 -2.95 21.18
CA PRO A 214 1.64 -2.89 22.10
C PRO A 214 1.62 -1.55 22.83
N LYS A 215 0.44 -0.94 22.99
CA LYS A 215 0.27 0.35 23.66
C LYS A 215 0.23 0.22 25.19
N SER A 216 -0.10 -0.97 25.70
CA SER A 216 -0.21 -1.29 27.13
C SER A 216 -0.04 -2.79 27.37
N ASP A 217 0.12 -3.21 28.63
CA ASP A 217 0.16 -4.63 29.01
C ASP A 217 -1.17 -5.33 28.68
N GLY A 218 -2.30 -4.63 28.84
CA GLY A 218 -3.61 -5.13 28.42
C GLY A 218 -3.70 -5.36 26.91
N ALA A 219 -3.13 -4.46 26.10
CA ALA A 219 -2.97 -4.70 24.66
C ALA A 219 -2.05 -5.88 24.37
N ALA A 220 -0.93 -6.03 25.09
CA ALA A 220 -0.02 -7.16 24.90
C ALA A 220 -0.76 -8.49 25.14
N ASN A 221 -1.50 -8.60 26.24
CA ASN A 221 -2.34 -9.76 26.55
C ASN A 221 -3.41 -10.00 25.48
N TYR A 222 -4.11 -8.95 25.05
CA TYR A 222 -5.11 -9.07 23.99
C TYR A 222 -4.51 -9.55 22.65
N LEU A 223 -3.33 -9.03 22.28
CA LEU A 223 -2.62 -9.46 21.07
C LEU A 223 -2.20 -10.92 21.18
N GLU A 224 -1.77 -11.36 22.36
CA GLU A 224 -1.40 -12.74 22.61
C GLU A 224 -2.61 -13.69 22.56
N SER A 225 -3.74 -13.31 23.17
CA SER A 225 -5.01 -14.03 23.01
C SER A 225 -5.42 -14.11 21.53
N LYS A 226 -5.23 -13.02 20.77
CA LYS A 226 -5.50 -13.04 19.32
C LYS A 226 -4.52 -13.90 18.54
N ARG A 227 -3.27 -14.07 18.96
CA ARG A 227 -2.30 -14.96 18.30
C ARG A 227 -2.62 -16.42 18.58
N SER A 228 -2.81 -16.77 19.85
CA SER A 228 -3.17 -18.13 20.27
C SER A 228 -4.49 -18.60 19.66
N GLY A 229 -5.53 -17.75 19.66
CA GLY A 229 -6.81 -18.03 18.99
C GLY A 229 -6.75 -18.03 17.46
N ARG A 230 -5.62 -17.63 16.85
CA ARG A 230 -5.38 -17.64 15.40
C ARG A 230 -4.33 -18.67 14.99
N SER A 231 -4.14 -19.77 15.72
CA SER A 231 -3.28 -20.91 15.31
C SER A 231 -2.09 -20.51 14.42
N TYR A 232 -1.19 -19.66 14.94
CA TYR A 232 0.06 -19.35 14.24
C TYR A 232 0.96 -20.59 14.24
N GLY A 233 1.50 -20.96 13.08
CA GLY A 233 2.75 -21.72 13.04
C GLY A 233 3.85 -20.92 13.72
N SER A 234 4.80 -21.61 14.35
CA SER A 234 5.84 -21.13 15.29
C SER A 234 6.89 -20.17 14.71
N ASP A 235 6.51 -19.24 13.84
CA ASP A 235 7.45 -18.32 13.19
C ASP A 235 7.63 -17.05 14.04
N GLY A 236 8.51 -17.18 15.03
CA GLY A 236 9.46 -16.17 15.50
C GLY A 236 8.94 -14.74 15.73
N TRP A 237 8.43 -14.48 16.92
CA TRP A 237 8.41 -13.12 17.48
C TRP A 237 9.84 -12.72 17.89
N SER A 238 10.32 -11.57 17.40
CA SER A 238 11.47 -10.86 17.97
C SER A 238 11.14 -9.36 18.07
N PRO A 239 11.51 -8.67 19.17
CA PRO A 239 11.32 -7.24 19.36
C PRO A 239 12.00 -6.37 18.28
N ASP A 240 12.94 -6.92 17.50
CA ASP A 240 13.80 -6.19 16.58
C ASP A 240 13.30 -6.14 15.12
N HIS A 241 12.15 -6.76 14.80
CA HIS A 241 11.60 -6.77 13.43
C HIS A 241 10.83 -5.49 13.08
N GLY A 242 11.51 -4.34 13.16
CA GLY A 242 11.09 -3.07 12.58
C GLY A 242 11.36 -2.95 11.07
N LEU A 243 11.70 -4.05 10.40
CA LEU A 243 12.04 -4.07 8.98
C LEU A 243 10.94 -4.77 8.19
N LEU A 244 10.42 -4.05 7.21
CA LEU A 244 9.50 -4.58 6.19
C LEU A 244 10.04 -5.90 5.62
N PRO A 245 9.18 -6.90 5.34
CA PRO A 245 9.62 -8.17 4.76
C PRO A 245 10.55 -7.93 3.56
N SER A 246 11.54 -8.79 3.37
CA SER A 246 12.51 -8.69 2.26
C SER A 246 11.83 -8.47 0.90
N ALA A 247 10.65 -9.05 0.69
CA ALA A 247 9.82 -8.83 -0.50
C ALA A 247 9.43 -7.35 -0.72
N VAL A 248 9.05 -6.63 0.34
CA VAL A 248 8.72 -5.20 0.28
C VAL A 248 10.00 -4.37 0.12
N TRP A 249 11.10 -4.76 0.78
CA TRP A 249 12.40 -4.09 0.63
C TRP A 249 12.96 -4.23 -0.80
N THR A 250 12.94 -5.44 -1.39
CA THR A 250 13.32 -5.70 -2.79
C THR A 250 12.39 -4.98 -3.77
N TRP A 251 11.10 -4.89 -3.45
CA TRP A 251 10.15 -4.11 -4.24
C TRP A 251 10.44 -2.59 -4.16
N MET A 252 10.83 -2.08 -2.99
CA MET A 252 11.24 -0.68 -2.76
C MET A 252 12.60 -0.35 -3.39
N THR A 253 13.58 -1.26 -3.35
CA THR A 253 14.95 -1.03 -3.86
C THR A 253 15.16 -1.44 -5.30
N GLY A 254 14.37 -2.38 -5.84
CA GLY A 254 14.44 -2.80 -7.24
C GLY A 254 14.24 -1.64 -8.22
N TYR A 255 13.50 -0.61 -7.82
CA TYR A 255 13.35 0.62 -8.60
C TYR A 255 14.55 1.58 -8.54
N LYS A 256 15.29 1.60 -7.43
CA LYS A 256 16.52 2.39 -7.33
C LYS A 256 17.59 1.83 -8.26
N TRP A 257 17.67 0.51 -8.44
CA TRP A 257 18.64 -0.12 -9.33
C TRP A 257 18.33 0.10 -10.82
N ILE A 258 17.07 0.18 -11.23
CA ILE A 258 16.71 0.54 -12.61
C ILE A 258 17.04 2.01 -12.92
N ALA A 259 16.84 2.91 -11.96
CA ALA A 259 17.21 4.33 -12.11
C ALA A 259 18.73 4.57 -12.09
N ILE A 260 19.49 3.72 -11.38
CA ILE A 260 20.97 3.76 -11.40
C ILE A 260 21.52 3.04 -12.65
N GLY A 261 20.85 2.00 -13.15
CA GLY A 261 21.23 1.31 -14.40
C GLY A 261 21.05 2.17 -15.64
N SER A 262 20.02 3.02 -15.70
CA SER A 262 19.86 3.99 -16.79
C SER A 262 20.83 5.18 -16.67
N ALA A 263 21.20 5.61 -15.46
CA ALA A 263 22.28 6.59 -15.27
C ALA A 263 23.68 6.00 -15.61
N GLY A 264 23.90 4.71 -15.36
CA GLY A 264 25.13 3.99 -15.70
C GLY A 264 25.32 3.75 -17.20
N LEU A 265 24.25 3.51 -17.95
CA LEU A 265 24.30 3.35 -19.41
C LEU A 265 24.58 4.68 -20.14
N VAL A 266 24.03 5.80 -19.65
CA VAL A 266 24.36 7.13 -20.19
C VAL A 266 25.80 7.53 -19.83
N SER A 267 26.29 7.13 -18.65
CA SER A 267 27.68 7.35 -18.26
C SER A 267 28.67 6.49 -19.05
N GLY A 268 28.33 5.23 -19.34
CA GLY A 268 29.16 4.33 -20.15
C GLY A 268 29.28 4.77 -21.61
N LEU A 269 28.19 5.25 -22.22
CA LEU A 269 28.21 5.82 -23.57
C LEU A 269 28.96 7.16 -23.63
N ALA A 270 28.83 8.01 -22.61
CA ALA A 270 29.59 9.26 -22.53
C ALA A 270 31.09 9.01 -22.33
N ILE A 271 31.48 8.03 -21.50
CA ILE A 271 32.88 7.63 -21.32
C ILE A 271 33.43 7.00 -22.61
N TRP A 272 32.65 6.22 -23.35
CA TRP A 272 33.06 5.66 -24.64
C TRP A 272 33.18 6.73 -25.72
N TRP A 273 32.31 7.75 -25.72
CA TRP A 273 32.36 8.89 -26.65
C TRP A 273 33.54 9.81 -26.35
N PHE A 274 33.78 10.16 -25.08
CA PHE A 274 34.95 10.94 -24.66
C PHE A 274 36.27 10.17 -24.82
N ALA A 275 36.29 8.86 -24.60
CA ALA A 275 37.49 8.04 -24.85
C ALA A 275 37.81 7.93 -26.35
N ARG A 276 36.79 7.87 -27.22
CA ARG A 276 36.97 7.87 -28.67
C ARG A 276 37.50 9.21 -29.19
N ASP A 277 37.03 10.33 -28.65
CA ASP A 277 37.55 11.66 -29.01
C ASP A 277 38.96 11.93 -28.45
N ALA A 278 39.31 11.39 -27.28
CA ALA A 278 40.68 11.47 -26.75
C ALA A 278 41.69 10.69 -27.62
N VAL A 279 41.31 9.53 -28.15
CA VAL A 279 42.16 8.74 -29.06
C VAL A 279 42.33 9.43 -30.42
N CYS A 280 41.28 10.07 -30.95
CA CYS A 280 41.37 10.88 -32.17
C CYS A 280 42.16 12.19 -31.96
N ALA A 281 42.03 12.84 -30.81
CA ALA A 281 42.77 14.07 -30.49
C ALA A 281 44.27 13.81 -30.28
N MET A 282 44.66 12.68 -29.69
CA MET A 282 46.07 12.30 -29.59
C MET A 282 46.68 11.91 -30.94
N ALA A 283 45.91 11.32 -31.85
CA ALA A 283 46.38 11.02 -33.21
C ALA A 283 46.64 12.29 -34.04
N ILE A 284 45.85 13.36 -33.84
CA ILE A 284 46.05 14.65 -34.51
C ILE A 284 47.20 15.45 -33.88
N ALA A 285 47.37 15.38 -32.55
CA ALA A 285 48.46 16.05 -31.84
C ALA A 285 49.86 15.44 -32.09
N ALA A 286 49.94 14.17 -32.49
CA ALA A 286 51.21 13.51 -32.82
C ALA A 286 51.70 13.79 -34.26
N ILE A 287 50.83 14.25 -35.17
CA ILE A 287 51.17 14.52 -36.58
C ILE A 287 51.46 16.01 -36.82
N ALA A 288 50.88 16.90 -36.01
CA ALA A 288 51.07 18.35 -36.15
C ALA A 288 52.53 18.87 -36.02
N PRO A 289 53.44 18.27 -35.22
CA PRO A 289 54.81 18.76 -35.14
C PRO A 289 55.66 18.44 -36.38
N LEU A 290 55.33 17.39 -37.14
CA LEU A 290 56.16 16.92 -38.27
C LEU A 290 55.88 17.62 -39.60
N VAL A 291 54.74 18.30 -39.74
CA VAL A 291 54.39 19.08 -40.96
C VAL A 291 54.82 20.55 -40.81
N VAL A 292 54.81 21.10 -39.60
CA VAL A 292 55.18 22.50 -39.35
C VAL A 292 56.71 22.69 -39.37
N GLU A 293 57.49 21.74 -38.86
CA GLU A 293 58.96 21.82 -38.83
C GLU A 293 59.60 21.71 -40.24
N ARG A 294 58.90 21.06 -41.19
CA ARG A 294 59.34 20.92 -42.59
C ARG A 294 58.99 22.12 -43.49
N MET A 295 58.03 22.95 -43.09
CA MET A 295 57.69 24.20 -43.78
C MET A 295 58.41 25.44 -43.22
N TRP A 296 58.91 25.37 -41.98
CA TRP A 296 59.55 26.50 -41.31
C TRP A 296 61.04 26.72 -41.64
N LEU A 297 61.72 25.74 -42.24
CA LEU A 297 63.14 25.87 -42.63
C LEU A 297 63.38 26.42 -44.05
N ARG A 298 62.35 26.95 -44.75
CA ARG A 298 62.48 27.36 -46.16
C ARG A 298 62.17 28.82 -46.52
N ARG A 299 61.78 29.69 -45.59
CA ARG A 299 61.63 31.14 -45.90
C ARG A 299 62.01 32.00 -44.69
N GLY A 300 63.00 32.88 -44.89
CA GLY A 300 63.54 33.76 -43.86
C GLY A 300 62.71 35.01 -43.58
N HIS A 301 62.98 35.57 -42.38
CA HIS A 301 62.74 36.94 -41.91
C HIS A 301 61.34 37.34 -41.36
N PRO A 302 61.30 38.32 -40.42
CA PRO A 302 60.55 38.23 -39.15
C PRO A 302 59.37 39.20 -39.05
N VAL A 303 58.65 39.18 -37.90
CA VAL A 303 58.21 40.35 -37.08
C VAL A 303 56.89 40.10 -36.29
N SER A 304 56.96 40.46 -35.01
CA SER A 304 55.98 41.03 -34.05
C SER A 304 54.83 40.25 -33.37
N THR A 305 54.68 40.63 -32.09
CA THR A 305 53.51 40.61 -31.18
C THR A 305 53.33 39.41 -30.23
N TRP A 306 54.08 39.40 -29.12
CA TRP A 306 53.83 38.54 -27.95
C TRP A 306 53.94 39.25 -26.59
N TYR A 307 53.69 40.56 -26.51
CA TYR A 307 53.98 41.34 -25.29
C TYR A 307 52.80 41.94 -24.51
N LEU A 308 51.57 41.42 -24.64
CA LEU A 308 50.41 41.95 -23.88
C LEU A 308 49.56 40.97 -23.07
N ALA A 309 49.84 39.66 -23.03
CA ALA A 309 48.93 38.70 -22.36
C ALA A 309 49.40 38.16 -20.99
N ARG A 310 50.43 38.74 -20.34
CA ARG A 310 50.95 38.22 -19.05
C ARG A 310 50.82 39.14 -17.84
N ARG A 311 50.27 40.35 -18.01
CA ARG A 311 50.22 41.38 -16.94
C ARG A 311 48.87 41.46 -16.21
N ASP A 312 47.78 40.95 -16.79
CA ASP A 312 46.43 41.04 -16.19
C ASP A 312 46.08 39.88 -15.25
N ILE A 313 46.64 38.69 -15.47
CA ILE A 313 46.34 37.50 -14.64
C ILE A 313 46.87 37.67 -13.19
N ARG A 314 47.98 38.39 -12.98
CA ARG A 314 48.56 38.60 -11.64
C ARG A 314 47.92 39.74 -10.83
N ARG A 315 47.08 40.58 -11.46
CA ARG A 315 46.34 41.67 -10.78
C ARG A 315 44.96 41.20 -10.29
N ALA A 316 44.34 40.25 -10.99
CA ALA A 316 43.09 39.63 -10.55
C ALA A 316 43.26 38.80 -9.27
N ASP A 317 44.34 38.00 -9.17
CA ASP A 317 44.58 37.12 -8.03
C ASP A 317 44.87 37.86 -6.71
N ARG A 318 45.40 39.09 -6.78
CA ARG A 318 45.61 39.94 -5.59
C ARG A 318 44.35 40.65 -5.10
N ARG A 319 43.35 40.87 -5.96
CA ARG A 319 42.07 41.47 -5.56
C ARG A 319 41.16 40.44 -4.89
N ALA A 320 41.18 39.19 -5.36
CA ALA A 320 40.44 38.09 -4.74
C ALA A 320 40.91 37.81 -3.30
N ARG A 321 42.22 37.73 -3.06
CA ARG A 321 42.78 37.48 -1.71
C ARG A 321 42.58 38.61 -0.71
N LYS A 322 42.31 39.85 -1.16
CA LYS A 322 42.00 40.99 -0.28
C LYS A 322 40.52 41.05 0.12
N ALA A 323 39.62 40.37 -0.59
CA ALA A 323 38.19 40.32 -0.29
C ALA A 323 37.80 39.18 0.67
N GLU A 324 38.68 38.18 0.88
CA GLU A 324 38.48 37.09 1.86
C GLU A 324 38.99 37.42 3.28
N GLN A 325 39.57 38.62 3.49
CA GLN A 325 40.09 39.07 4.80
C GLN A 325 39.40 40.36 5.31
N SER A 326 38.23 40.69 4.77
CA SER A 326 37.37 41.81 5.21
C SER A 326 35.95 41.34 5.47
#